data_AF-A0A2V8NPJ8-F1
#
_entry.id   AF-A0A2V8NPJ8-F1
#
_cell.length_a   1.000
_cell.length_b   1.000
_cell.length_c   1.000
_cell.angle_alpha   90.00
_cell.angle_beta   90.00
_cell.angle_gamma   90.00
#
_symmetry.space_group_name_H-M   'P 1'
#
loop_
_entity.id
_entity.type
_entity.pdbx_description
1 polymer ?
#
loop_
_entity_poly.entity_id
_entity_poly.type
_entity_poly.pdbx_seq_one_letter_code
_entity_poly.pdbx_strand_id
1 'polypeptide(L)'
;MSIWDKYPNFTDEELRDVVAITAQVLLESETVPADLNQDILKMSPLAISGQLSPILQKEDPSLEKGQVQQLLEDEETSTQISLKLLEEVRKYPEIADRVAAAYEARSKKMVVAETMLLTGALVVLAMKLKEIRWSKKEKVIKFDKAGKEVKSFIVGLLKGIV
;
A
#
# COMPACT_ATOMS: atom_id res chain seq x y z
N MET A 1 -19.14 -4.39 12.87
CA MET A 1 -18.11 -3.37 13.22
C MET A 1 -17.12 -3.40 12.09
N SER A 2 -16.85 -2.26 11.49
CA SER A 2 -15.92 -2.15 10.37
C SER A 2 -14.49 -2.23 10.88
N ILE A 3 -13.58 -2.78 10.08
CA ILE A 3 -12.15 -2.77 10.43
C ILE A 3 -11.62 -1.34 10.60
N TRP A 4 -12.23 -0.37 9.93
CA TRP A 4 -11.89 1.04 10.03
C TRP A 4 -12.21 1.68 11.38
N ASP A 5 -13.11 1.09 12.18
CA ASP A 5 -13.45 1.58 13.52
C ASP A 5 -12.25 1.45 14.49
N LYS A 6 -11.28 0.59 14.17
CA LYS A 6 -10.06 0.39 14.96
C LYS A 6 -8.92 1.32 14.57
N TYR A 7 -9.00 2.02 13.44
CA TYR A 7 -7.93 2.88 12.96
C TYR A 7 -7.63 4.02 13.96
N PRO A 8 -6.35 4.33 14.27
CA PRO A 8 -5.11 3.70 13.80
C PRO A 8 -4.59 2.55 14.71
N ASN A 9 -5.35 2.16 15.72
CA ASN A 9 -4.96 1.24 16.80
C ASN A 9 -5.17 -0.24 16.41
N PHE A 10 -4.50 -0.69 15.36
CA PHE A 10 -4.47 -2.11 14.97
C PHE A 10 -3.45 -2.88 15.80
N THR A 11 -3.68 -4.17 16.04
CA THR A 11 -2.59 -5.07 16.41
C THR A 11 -1.67 -5.30 15.21
N ASP A 12 -0.44 -5.77 15.43
CA ASP A 12 0.48 -6.06 14.33
C ASP A 12 -0.13 -7.02 13.30
N GLU A 13 -0.79 -8.07 13.77
CA GLU A 13 -1.49 -9.05 12.93
C GLU A 13 -2.61 -8.40 12.12
N GLU A 14 -3.45 -7.58 12.76
CA GLU A 14 -4.53 -6.86 12.08
C GLU A 14 -4.01 -5.90 11.03
N LEU A 15 -2.96 -5.14 11.36
CA LEU A 15 -2.34 -4.21 10.42
C LEU A 15 -1.84 -4.96 9.19
N ARG A 16 -1.13 -6.07 9.40
CA ARG A 16 -0.60 -6.90 8.31
C ARG A 16 -1.71 -7.45 7.42
N ASP A 17 -2.80 -7.95 8.01
CA ASP A 17 -3.95 -8.44 7.26
C ASP A 17 -4.65 -7.34 6.47
N VAL A 18 -4.87 -6.18 7.08
CA VAL A 18 -5.51 -5.03 6.42
C VAL A 18 -4.64 -4.51 5.28
N VAL A 19 -3.33 -4.43 5.45
CA VAL A 19 -2.37 -4.07 4.39
C VAL A 19 -2.42 -5.08 3.25
N ALA A 20 -2.41 -6.39 3.56
CA ALA A 20 -2.50 -7.46 2.58
C ALA A 20 -3.78 -7.36 1.73
N ILE A 21 -4.92 -7.23 2.42
CA ILE A 21 -6.24 -7.16 1.82
C ILE A 21 -6.37 -5.87 1.00
N THR A 22 -5.86 -4.76 1.51
CA THR A 22 -5.85 -3.50 0.76
C THR A 22 -5.07 -3.65 -0.53
N ALA A 23 -3.86 -4.21 -0.47
CA ALA A 23 -3.04 -4.44 -1.66
C ALA A 23 -3.74 -5.37 -2.66
N GLN A 24 -4.40 -6.43 -2.17
CA GLN A 24 -5.19 -7.34 -3.00
C GLN A 24 -6.39 -6.65 -3.66
N VAL A 25 -7.19 -5.88 -2.89
CA VAL A 25 -8.34 -5.12 -3.41
C VAL A 25 -7.89 -4.14 -4.49
N LEU A 26 -6.74 -3.47 -4.30
CA LEU A 26 -6.18 -2.57 -5.31
C LEU A 26 -5.72 -3.34 -6.56
N LEU A 27 -5.12 -4.52 -6.39
CA LEU A 27 -4.68 -5.40 -7.50
C LEU A 27 -5.84 -6.02 -8.29
N GLU A 28 -7.02 -6.17 -7.69
CA GLU A 28 -8.22 -6.66 -8.37
C GLU A 28 -8.85 -5.62 -9.31
N SER A 29 -8.31 -4.40 -9.34
CA SER A 29 -8.77 -3.34 -10.25
C SER A 29 -8.36 -3.61 -11.71
N GLU A 30 -9.26 -3.40 -12.67
CA GLU A 30 -8.99 -3.51 -14.11
C GLU A 30 -8.01 -2.43 -14.62
N THR A 31 -7.74 -1.41 -13.80
CA THR A 31 -6.84 -0.29 -14.11
C THR A 31 -5.42 -0.47 -13.60
N VAL A 32 -5.10 -1.62 -13.00
CA VAL A 32 -3.74 -1.94 -12.57
C VAL A 32 -2.81 -1.92 -13.79
N PRO A 33 -1.69 -1.20 -13.72
CA PRO A 33 -0.71 -1.20 -14.80
C PRO A 33 -0.23 -2.62 -15.12
N ALA A 34 -0.06 -2.96 -16.39
CA ALA A 34 0.29 -4.32 -16.80
C ALA A 34 1.65 -4.81 -16.27
N ASP A 35 2.53 -3.88 -15.86
CA ASP A 35 3.81 -4.16 -15.19
C ASP A 35 3.66 -4.49 -13.69
N LEU A 36 2.46 -4.34 -13.14
CA LEU A 36 2.09 -4.73 -11.78
C LEU A 36 1.12 -5.90 -11.85
N ASN A 37 1.54 -7.05 -11.34
CA ASN A 37 0.71 -8.25 -11.25
C ASN A 37 0.67 -8.75 -9.79
N GLN A 38 -0.03 -9.86 -9.54
CA GLN A 38 -0.13 -10.45 -8.20
C GLN A 38 1.23 -10.85 -7.60
N ASP A 39 2.28 -10.97 -8.40
CA ASP A 39 3.62 -11.29 -7.91
C ASP A 39 4.24 -10.13 -7.13
N ILE A 40 3.72 -8.91 -7.25
CA ILE A 40 4.19 -7.76 -6.47
C ILE A 40 4.08 -8.01 -4.95
N LEU A 41 3.05 -8.77 -4.52
CA LEU A 41 2.85 -9.13 -3.11
C LEU A 41 3.92 -10.11 -2.58
N LYS A 42 4.68 -10.74 -3.48
CA LYS A 42 5.73 -11.71 -3.16
C LYS A 42 7.14 -11.13 -3.39
N MET A 43 7.24 -9.88 -3.82
CA MET A 43 8.53 -9.26 -4.11
C MET A 43 9.31 -8.97 -2.83
N SER A 44 10.61 -9.27 -2.85
CA SER A 44 11.50 -8.92 -1.74
C SER A 44 11.64 -7.40 -1.59
N PRO A 45 11.98 -6.88 -0.39
CA PRO A 45 12.23 -5.45 -0.17
C PRO A 45 13.23 -4.86 -1.17
N LEU A 46 14.27 -5.61 -1.55
CA LEU A 46 15.24 -5.23 -2.58
C LEU A 46 14.63 -5.06 -3.99
N ALA A 47 13.70 -5.94 -4.37
CA ALA A 47 13.01 -5.85 -5.65
C ALA A 47 12.04 -4.67 -5.66
N ILE A 48 11.32 -4.46 -4.56
CA ILE A 48 10.41 -3.34 -4.39
C ILE A 48 11.15 -2.00 -4.36
N SER A 49 12.27 -1.90 -3.64
CA SER A 49 13.10 -0.69 -3.65
C SER A 49 13.59 -0.36 -5.06
N GLY A 50 13.86 -1.37 -5.89
CA GLY A 50 14.16 -1.20 -7.32
C GLY A 50 13.02 -0.57 -8.13
N GLN A 51 11.76 -0.81 -7.76
CA GLN A 51 10.60 -0.16 -8.40
C GLN A 51 10.31 1.24 -7.83
N LEU A 52 10.51 1.43 -6.53
CA LEU A 52 10.19 2.68 -5.84
C LEU A 52 11.26 3.75 -6.05
N SER A 53 12.54 3.38 -6.09
CA SER A 53 13.64 4.36 -6.17
C SER A 53 13.51 5.27 -7.40
N PRO A 54 13.24 4.78 -8.63
CA PRO A 54 13.04 5.66 -9.79
C PRO A 54 11.81 6.56 -9.68
N ILE A 55 10.80 6.17 -8.89
CA ILE A 55 9.59 6.96 -8.66
C ILE A 55 9.90 8.10 -7.67
N LEU A 56 10.59 7.77 -6.58
CA LEU A 56 10.98 8.70 -5.51
C LEU A 56 12.07 9.68 -5.99
N GLN A 57 13.03 9.22 -6.79
CA GLN A 57 14.10 10.06 -7.36
C GLN A 57 13.59 11.17 -8.29
N LYS A 58 12.37 11.04 -8.83
CA LYS A 58 11.73 12.13 -9.59
C LYS A 58 11.33 13.32 -8.72
N GLU A 59 11.10 13.09 -7.43
CA GLU A 59 10.82 14.18 -6.45
C GLU A 59 12.11 14.64 -5.81
N ASP A 60 13.00 13.71 -5.47
CA ASP A 60 14.28 14.02 -4.87
C ASP A 60 15.40 13.14 -5.43
N PRO A 61 16.22 13.69 -6.35
CA PRO A 61 17.34 12.98 -6.97
C PRO A 61 18.42 12.50 -6.00
N SER A 62 18.50 13.02 -4.77
CA SER A 62 19.52 12.61 -3.80
C SER A 62 19.19 11.29 -3.10
N LEU A 63 17.99 10.74 -3.32
CA LEU A 63 17.56 9.50 -2.68
C LEU A 63 18.24 8.28 -3.31
N GLU A 64 18.94 7.52 -2.49
CA GLU A 64 19.59 6.28 -2.93
C GLU A 64 18.69 5.06 -2.74
N LYS A 65 18.85 4.07 -3.62
CA LYS A 65 18.13 2.80 -3.51
C LYS A 65 18.33 2.11 -2.16
N GLY A 66 19.53 2.22 -1.60
CA GLY A 66 19.86 1.65 -0.28
C GLY A 66 19.00 2.24 0.85
N GLN A 67 18.76 3.56 0.82
CA GLN A 67 17.91 4.24 1.81
C GLN A 67 16.45 3.79 1.69
N VAL A 68 15.94 3.65 0.47
CA VAL A 68 14.58 3.14 0.21
C VAL A 68 14.43 1.71 0.71
N GLN A 69 15.44 0.86 0.50
CA GLN A 69 15.43 -0.51 1.00
C GLN A 69 15.45 -0.55 2.54
N GLN A 70 16.36 0.19 3.17
CA GLN A 70 16.45 0.25 4.64
C GLN A 70 15.13 0.71 5.27
N LEU A 71 14.47 1.70 4.67
CA LEU A 71 13.17 2.20 5.13
C LEU A 71 12.04 1.16 4.99
N LEU A 72 12.10 0.26 4.00
CA LEU A 72 11.13 -0.84 3.87
C LEU A 72 11.43 -2.01 4.82
N GLU A 73 12.69 -2.20 5.19
CA GLU A 73 13.14 -3.24 6.11
C GLU A 73 12.99 -2.82 7.58
N ASP A 74 12.94 -1.52 7.85
CA ASP A 74 12.67 -0.96 9.17
C ASP A 74 11.19 -1.11 9.56
N GLU A 75 10.92 -1.84 10.65
CA GLU A 75 9.56 -2.20 11.07
C GLU A 75 8.74 -0.98 11.50
N GLU A 76 9.37 -0.02 12.19
CA GLU A 76 8.69 1.19 12.64
C GLU A 76 8.28 2.05 11.44
N THR A 77 9.20 2.29 10.52
CA THR A 77 8.96 3.12 9.33
C THR A 77 7.98 2.43 8.36
N SER A 78 8.11 1.12 8.16
CA SER A 78 7.17 0.31 7.38
C SER A 78 5.75 0.35 7.95
N THR A 79 5.62 0.33 9.28
CA THR A 79 4.34 0.49 9.98
C THR A 79 3.75 1.89 9.75
N GLN A 80 4.56 2.95 9.90
CA GLN A 80 4.10 4.33 9.65
C GLN A 80 3.63 4.52 8.20
N ILE A 81 4.36 3.97 7.23
CA ILE A 81 4.00 4.01 5.80
C ILE A 81 2.70 3.26 5.54
N SER A 82 2.53 2.08 6.12
CA SER A 82 1.30 1.30 6.03
C SER A 82 0.10 2.07 6.59
N LEU A 83 0.23 2.66 7.79
CA LEU A 83 -0.82 3.44 8.41
C LEU A 83 -1.17 4.69 7.59
N LYS A 84 -0.17 5.35 7.00
CA LYS A 84 -0.39 6.50 6.11
C LYS A 84 -1.14 6.10 4.85
N LEU A 85 -0.78 4.96 4.24
CA LEU A 85 -1.48 4.40 3.09
C LEU A 85 -2.94 4.07 3.41
N LEU A 86 -3.17 3.41 4.53
CA LEU A 86 -4.52 3.09 5.01
C LEU A 86 -5.32 4.37 5.31
N GLU A 87 -4.67 5.42 5.80
CA GLU A 87 -5.28 6.74 5.98
C GLU A 87 -5.78 7.33 4.66
N GLU A 88 -4.99 7.23 3.58
CA GLU A 88 -5.41 7.72 2.27
C GLU A 88 -6.50 6.83 1.68
N VAL A 89 -6.41 5.51 1.83
CA VAL A 89 -7.42 4.57 1.35
C VAL A 89 -8.79 4.81 2.02
N ARG A 90 -8.83 5.03 3.33
CA ARG A 90 -10.11 5.27 4.03
C ARG A 90 -10.84 6.55 3.59
N LYS A 91 -10.15 7.50 2.95
CA LYS A 91 -10.77 8.72 2.39
C LYS A 91 -11.63 8.43 1.16
N TYR A 92 -11.54 7.22 0.60
CA TYR A 92 -12.33 6.74 -0.52
C TYR A 92 -13.32 5.68 -0.02
N PRO A 93 -14.58 6.04 0.28
CA PRO A 93 -15.57 5.12 0.83
C PRO A 93 -15.70 3.84 0.01
N GLU A 94 -15.69 3.94 -1.32
CA GLU A 94 -15.83 2.79 -2.21
C GLU A 94 -14.66 1.78 -2.10
N ILE A 95 -13.42 2.26 -1.86
CA ILE A 95 -12.27 1.38 -1.61
C ILE A 95 -12.36 0.83 -0.18
N ALA A 96 -12.65 1.70 0.78
CA ALA A 96 -12.73 1.36 2.20
C ALA A 96 -13.77 0.26 2.45
N ASP A 97 -14.95 0.34 1.84
CA ASP A 97 -16.02 -0.65 1.97
C ASP A 97 -15.59 -2.01 1.41
N ARG A 98 -14.86 -2.04 0.29
CA ARG A 98 -14.31 -3.29 -0.28
C ARG A 98 -13.27 -3.93 0.60
N VAL A 99 -12.36 -3.13 1.14
CA VAL A 99 -11.34 -3.62 2.09
C VAL A 99 -12.01 -4.17 3.34
N ALA A 100 -13.00 -3.48 3.89
CA ALA A 100 -13.75 -3.97 5.05
C ALA A 100 -14.49 -5.29 4.74
N ALA A 101 -15.18 -5.37 3.60
CA ALA A 101 -15.88 -6.58 3.17
C ALA A 101 -14.92 -7.76 2.94
N ALA A 102 -13.78 -7.51 2.29
CA ALA A 102 -12.74 -8.52 2.06
C ALA A 102 -12.09 -8.97 3.38
N TYR A 103 -11.87 -8.05 4.31
CA TYR A 103 -11.38 -8.35 5.65
C TYR A 103 -12.36 -9.23 6.43
N GLU A 104 -13.65 -8.90 6.46
CA GLU A 104 -14.67 -9.73 7.09
C GLU A 104 -14.81 -11.11 6.42
N ALA A 105 -14.64 -11.19 5.10
CA ALA A 105 -14.66 -12.46 4.38
C ALA A 105 -13.44 -13.33 4.71
N ARG A 106 -12.28 -12.70 4.92
CA ARG A 106 -11.02 -13.39 5.28
C ARG A 106 -10.98 -13.80 6.74
N SER A 107 -11.44 -12.98 7.67
CA SER A 107 -11.50 -13.36 9.09
C SER A 107 -12.41 -14.57 9.34
N LYS A 108 -13.42 -14.77 8.48
CA LYS A 108 -14.26 -15.98 8.47
C LYS A 108 -13.57 -17.22 7.86
N LYS A 109 -12.47 -17.04 7.12
CA LYS A 109 -11.71 -18.10 6.44
C LYS A 109 -10.28 -18.10 7.00
N MET A 110 -10.03 -18.83 8.09
CA MET A 110 -8.72 -18.97 8.75
C MET A 110 -7.56 -19.28 7.78
N VAL A 111 -6.94 -18.24 7.20
CA VAL A 111 -5.76 -18.37 6.33
C VAL A 111 -4.77 -17.28 6.71
N VAL A 112 -3.84 -17.67 7.58
CA VAL A 112 -2.67 -16.90 7.98
C VAL A 112 -1.69 -16.91 6.80
N ALA A 113 -1.42 -15.75 6.21
CA ALA A 113 -0.39 -15.60 5.17
C ALA A 113 0.76 -14.76 5.73
N GLU A 114 2.00 -15.17 5.44
CA GLU A 114 3.23 -14.54 5.94
C GLU A 114 3.35 -13.05 5.57
N THR A 115 3.93 -12.30 6.51
CA THR A 115 3.46 -10.95 6.86
C THR A 115 4.45 -9.81 6.58
N MET A 116 5.66 -10.08 6.12
CA MET A 116 6.70 -9.03 6.00
C MET A 116 6.90 -8.45 4.59
N LEU A 117 6.25 -8.98 3.54
CA LEU A 117 6.51 -8.59 2.14
C LEU A 117 5.51 -7.56 1.56
N LEU A 118 4.52 -7.11 2.35
CA LEU A 118 3.30 -6.50 1.80
C LEU A 118 3.29 -4.97 1.79
N THR A 119 3.97 -4.29 2.72
CA THR A 119 4.02 -2.82 2.78
C THR A 119 4.57 -2.24 1.50
N GLY A 120 5.72 -2.74 1.06
CA GLY A 120 6.37 -2.26 -0.14
C GLY A 120 5.50 -2.43 -1.39
N ALA A 121 4.74 -3.53 -1.47
CA ALA A 121 3.86 -3.81 -2.59
C ALA A 121 2.69 -2.81 -2.62
N LEU A 122 2.14 -2.52 -1.44
CA LEU A 122 1.09 -1.53 -1.27
C LEU A 122 1.57 -0.12 -1.66
N VAL A 123 2.80 0.25 -1.31
CA VAL A 123 3.40 1.55 -1.70
C VAL A 123 3.51 1.65 -3.22
N VAL A 124 4.02 0.62 -3.90
CA VAL A 124 4.15 0.63 -5.36
C VAL A 124 2.78 0.77 -6.02
N LEU A 125 1.78 0.03 -5.52
CA LEU A 125 0.41 0.12 -6.01
C LEU A 125 -0.15 1.53 -5.85
N ALA A 126 -0.01 2.13 -4.67
CA ALA A 126 -0.53 3.46 -4.42
C ALA A 126 0.15 4.55 -5.27
N MET A 127 1.44 4.42 -5.56
CA MET A 127 2.17 5.38 -6.39
C MET A 127 1.90 5.23 -7.89
N LYS A 128 1.59 4.02 -8.36
CA LYS A 128 1.38 3.74 -9.79
C LYS A 128 -0.10 3.77 -10.20
N LEU A 129 -1.03 3.48 -9.29
CA LEU A 129 -2.46 3.56 -9.55
C LEU A 129 -2.93 5.01 -9.58
N LYS A 130 -3.31 5.48 -10.78
CA LYS A 130 -3.93 6.80 -10.95
C LYS A 130 -5.44 6.76 -10.81
N GLU A 131 -6.02 5.66 -11.23
CA GLU A 131 -7.46 5.43 -11.24
C GLU A 131 -7.73 3.98 -10.85
N ILE A 132 -8.89 3.72 -10.26
CA ILE A 132 -9.33 2.40 -9.82
C ILE A 132 -10.74 2.15 -10.38
N ARG A 133 -10.93 0.96 -10.97
CA ARG A 133 -12.20 0.47 -11.50
C ARG A 133 -12.18 -1.05 -11.47
N TRP A 134 -13.11 -1.69 -10.77
CA TRP A 134 -13.19 -3.16 -10.71
C TRP A 134 -14.19 -3.76 -11.69
N SER A 135 -15.08 -2.94 -12.28
CA SER A 135 -15.98 -3.39 -13.33
C SER A 135 -16.33 -2.26 -14.28
N LYS A 136 -16.62 -2.58 -15.54
CA LYS A 136 -17.12 -1.63 -16.57
C LYS A 136 -18.39 -0.87 -16.16
N LYS A 137 -19.16 -1.40 -15.20
CA LYS A 137 -20.38 -0.76 -14.67
C LYS A 137 -20.13 0.13 -13.45
N GLU A 138 -18.93 0.10 -12.90
CA GLU A 138 -18.59 0.83 -11.69
C GLU A 138 -17.97 2.19 -11.99
N LYS A 139 -18.12 3.09 -11.03
CA LYS A 139 -17.55 4.43 -11.09
C LYS A 139 -16.03 4.36 -11.03
N VAL A 140 -15.38 5.19 -11.84
CA VAL A 140 -13.93 5.40 -11.78
C VAL A 140 -13.59 6.21 -10.54
N ILE A 141 -12.70 5.67 -9.71
CA ILE A 141 -12.15 6.38 -8.55
C ILE A 141 -10.80 6.95 -8.94
N LYS A 142 -10.61 8.26 -8.78
CA LYS A 142 -9.31 8.91 -8.99
C LYS A 142 -8.45 8.76 -7.74
N PHE A 143 -7.37 8.01 -7.85
CA PHE A 143 -6.45 7.66 -6.76
C PHE A 143 -5.11 8.41 -6.85
N ASP A 144 -4.91 9.22 -7.89
CA ASP A 144 -3.67 9.98 -8.12
C ASP A 144 -3.27 10.89 -6.96
N LYS A 145 -4.25 11.45 -6.24
CA LYS A 145 -4.00 12.28 -5.06
C LYS A 145 -3.39 11.48 -3.91
N ALA A 146 -3.93 10.30 -3.60
CA ALA A 146 -3.38 9.41 -2.58
C ALA A 146 -1.93 9.02 -2.89
N GLY A 147 -1.65 8.69 -4.16
CA GLY A 147 -0.29 8.38 -4.61
C GLY A 147 0.70 9.53 -4.37
N LYS A 148 0.29 10.79 -4.56
CA LYS A 148 1.12 11.97 -4.27
C LYS A 148 1.37 12.16 -2.78
N GLU A 149 0.33 12.05 -1.95
CA GLU A 149 0.44 12.22 -0.49
C GLU A 149 1.38 11.17 0.12
N VAL A 150 1.24 9.90 -0.28
CA VAL A 150 2.13 8.80 0.15
C VAL A 150 3.56 9.05 -0.31
N LYS A 151 3.74 9.52 -1.54
CA LYS A 151 5.05 9.84 -2.09
C LYS A 151 5.75 10.95 -1.31
N SER A 152 5.05 12.05 -1.03
CA SER A 152 5.58 13.16 -0.23
C SER A 152 5.91 12.71 1.19
N PHE A 153 5.09 11.86 1.80
CA PHE A 153 5.35 11.30 3.13
C PHE A 153 6.64 10.47 3.17
N ILE A 154 6.83 9.55 2.22
CA ILE A 154 8.04 8.71 2.16
C ILE A 154 9.29 9.54 1.91
N VAL A 155 9.22 10.54 1.03
CA VAL A 155 10.35 11.47 0.82
C VAL A 155 10.66 12.24 2.12
N GLY A 156 9.64 12.65 2.88
CA GLY A 156 9.82 13.29 4.18
C GLY A 156 10.52 12.38 5.21
N LEU A 157 10.12 11.12 5.28
CA LEU A 157 10.77 10.12 6.14
C LEU A 157 12.23 9.91 5.76
N LEU A 158 12.52 9.73 4.46
CA LEU A 158 13.89 9.54 3.97
C LEU A 158 14.80 10.74 4.27
N LYS A 159 14.26 11.96 4.32
CA LYS A 159 15.00 13.16 4.71
C LYS A 159 15.26 13.27 6.22
N GLY A 160 14.41 12.66 7.03
CA GLY A 160 14.58 12.62 8.49
C GLY A 160 15.55 11.53 8.97
N ILE A 161 15.92 10.59 8.08
CA ILE A 161 16.87 9.50 8.35
C ILE A 161 18.34 9.96 8.17
N VAL A 162 18.58 11.16 7.63
CA VAL A 162 19.92 11.76 7.41
C VAL A 162 20.35 12.66 8.55
#